data_AF-A0A351FEQ1-F1
#
_entry.id   AF-A0A351FEQ1-F1
#
_cell.length_a   1.000
_cell.length_b   1.000
_cell.length_c   1.000
_cell.angle_alpha   90.00
_cell.angle_beta   90.00
_cell.angle_gamma   90.00
#
_symmetry.space_group_name_H-M   'P 1'
#
loop_
_entity.id
_entity.type
_entity.pdbx_description
1 polymer ?
#
loop_
_entity_poly.entity_id
_entity_poly.type
_entity_poly.pdbx_seq_one_letter_code
_entity_poly.pdbx_strand_id
1 'polypeptide(L)'
;DELWQQAQTQGQARIKLTITLGKIAEIEKVEVTNEDLAQAATQEAMMLRKDPTVHVKELSQDRQKLNRLRQDILYDKTLEFIASNAKESVCENEEDKQE
;
A
#
# COMPACT_ATOMS: atom_id res chain seq x y z
N ASP A 1 12.54 26.82 9.55
CA ASP A 1 11.10 26.87 9.90
C ASP A 1 10.19 26.29 8.84
N GLU A 2 10.34 26.68 7.57
CA GLU A 2 9.52 26.16 6.46
C GLU A 2 9.55 24.62 6.34
N LEU A 3 10.74 24.02 6.42
CA LEU A 3 10.93 22.57 6.32
C LEU A 3 10.21 21.81 7.45
N TRP A 4 10.15 22.40 8.65
CA TRP A 4 9.41 21.86 9.80
C TRP A 4 7.90 21.95 9.61
N GLN A 5 7.39 23.08 9.08
CA GLN A 5 5.97 23.25 8.79
C GLN A 5 5.49 22.30 7.68
N GLN A 6 6.30 22.11 6.64
CA GLN A 6 6.00 21.15 5.58
C GLN A 6 5.99 19.71 6.11
N ALA A 7 6.99 19.32 6.91
CA ALA A 7 7.03 18.01 7.55
C ALA A 7 5.83 17.76 8.46
N GLN A 8 5.40 18.77 9.23
CA GLN A 8 4.21 18.67 10.08
C GLN A 8 2.93 18.43 9.27
N THR A 9 2.75 19.18 8.17
CA THR A 9 1.57 19.05 7.30
C THR A 9 1.51 17.66 6.66
N GLN A 10 2.64 17.18 6.12
CA GLN A 10 2.73 15.86 5.50
C GLN A 10 2.54 14.74 6.55
N GLY A 11 3.13 14.88 7.73
CA GLY A 11 2.97 13.92 8.82
C GLY A 11 1.51 13.79 9.28
N GLN A 12 0.80 14.92 9.44
CA GLN A 12 -0.62 14.92 9.77
C GLN A 12 -1.47 14.25 8.69
N ALA A 13 -1.21 14.55 7.41
CA ALA A 13 -1.92 13.93 6.29
C ALA A 13 -1.72 12.41 6.29
N ARG A 14 -0.47 11.95 6.48
CA ARG A 14 -0.14 10.53 6.51
C ARG A 14 -0.82 9.79 7.65
N ILE A 15 -0.81 10.35 8.86
CA ILE A 15 -1.46 9.74 10.03
C ILE A 15 -2.97 9.61 9.79
N LYS A 16 -3.62 10.66 9.28
CA LYS A 16 -5.05 10.64 8.94
C LYS A 16 -5.37 9.54 7.94
N LEU A 17 -4.56 9.42 6.88
CA LEU A 17 -4.72 8.37 5.87
C LEU A 17 -4.62 6.98 6.49
N THR A 18 -3.53 6.69 7.22
CA THR A 18 -3.30 5.36 7.80
C THR A 18 -4.38 4.94 8.81
N ILE A 19 -4.87 5.88 9.63
CA ILE A 19 -5.95 5.60 10.58
C ILE A 19 -7.26 5.33 9.84
N THR A 20 -7.55 6.10 8.80
CA THR A 20 -8.80 5.97 8.04
C THR A 20 -8.83 4.64 7.29
N LEU A 21 -7.74 4.29 6.58
CA LEU A 21 -7.64 3.00 5.89
C LEU A 21 -7.72 1.84 6.87
N GLY A 22 -7.03 1.89 8.01
CA GLY A 22 -7.13 0.85 9.04
C GLY A 22 -8.56 0.63 9.54
N LYS A 23 -9.30 1.71 9.82
CA LYS A 23 -10.71 1.61 10.26
C LYS A 23 -11.63 1.04 9.18
N ILE A 24 -11.45 1.44 7.92
CA ILE A 24 -12.24 0.90 6.81
C ILE A 24 -11.95 -0.59 6.65
N ALA A 25 -10.67 -0.99 6.68
CA ALA A 25 -10.26 -2.37 6.61
C ALA A 25 -10.91 -3.24 7.70
N GLU A 26 -10.99 -2.73 8.93
CA GLU A 26 -11.65 -3.41 10.06
C GLU A 26 -13.17 -3.55 9.85
N ILE A 27 -13.86 -2.49 9.42
CA ILE A 27 -15.31 -2.46 9.23
C ILE A 27 -15.73 -3.39 8.07
N GLU A 28 -15.01 -3.30 6.96
CA GLU A 28 -15.28 -4.04 5.72
C GLU A 28 -14.63 -5.44 5.72
N LYS A 29 -13.87 -5.77 6.78
CA LYS A 29 -13.17 -7.04 6.96
C LYS A 29 -12.22 -7.35 5.80
N VAL A 30 -11.48 -6.35 5.37
CA VAL A 30 -10.38 -6.52 4.41
C VAL A 30 -9.29 -7.32 5.11
N GLU A 31 -8.93 -8.48 4.56
CA GLU A 31 -7.93 -9.37 5.12
C GLU A 31 -6.73 -9.54 4.18
N VAL A 32 -5.56 -9.71 4.79
CA VAL A 32 -4.32 -10.05 4.09
C VAL A 32 -4.10 -11.55 4.21
N THR A 33 -4.10 -12.22 3.06
CA THR A 33 -3.89 -13.66 2.97
C THR A 33 -2.41 -14.00 2.92
N ASN A 34 -2.07 -15.28 3.15
CA ASN A 34 -0.70 -15.76 2.97
C ASN A 34 -0.26 -15.69 1.50
N GLU A 35 -1.19 -15.77 0.56
CA GLU A 35 -0.90 -15.61 -0.87
C GLU A 35 -0.49 -14.16 -1.17
N ASP A 36 -1.23 -13.17 -0.67
CA ASP A 36 -0.88 -11.76 -0.84
C ASP A 36 0.54 -11.47 -0.32
N LEU A 37 0.87 -12.03 0.85
CA LEU A 37 2.22 -11.90 1.44
C LEU A 37 3.29 -12.57 0.57
N ALA A 38 3.04 -13.76 0.05
CA ALA A 38 3.98 -14.48 -0.80
C ALA A 38 4.20 -13.76 -2.14
N GLN A 39 3.15 -13.21 -2.73
CA GLN A 39 3.21 -12.43 -3.96
C GLN A 39 4.02 -11.14 -3.74
N ALA A 40 3.71 -10.38 -2.69
CA ALA A 40 4.41 -9.14 -2.38
C ALA A 40 5.89 -9.37 -2.07
N ALA A 41 6.21 -10.38 -1.26
CA ALA A 41 7.60 -10.77 -0.97
C ALA A 41 8.36 -11.21 -2.24
N THR A 42 7.68 -11.90 -3.16
CA THR A 42 8.29 -12.30 -4.45
C THR A 42 8.58 -11.08 -5.32
N GLN A 43 7.63 -10.14 -5.41
CA GLN A 43 7.83 -8.88 -6.14
C GLN A 43 8.96 -8.04 -5.55
N GLU A 44 9.03 -7.93 -4.22
CA GLU A 44 10.12 -7.22 -3.53
C GLU A 44 11.48 -7.87 -3.83
N ALA A 45 11.55 -9.21 -3.80
CA ALA A 45 12.77 -9.94 -4.15
C ALA A 45 13.23 -9.66 -5.59
N MET A 46 12.29 -9.66 -6.54
CA MET A 46 12.59 -9.34 -7.95
C MET A 46 13.12 -7.92 -8.10
N MET A 47 12.50 -6.94 -7.43
CA MET A 47 12.96 -5.55 -7.44
C MET A 47 14.37 -5.41 -6.84
N LEU A 48 14.65 -6.13 -5.76
CA LEU A 48 15.95 -6.16 -5.09
C LEU A 48 16.99 -7.04 -5.81
N ARG A 49 16.62 -7.70 -6.92
CA ARG A 49 17.45 -8.69 -7.64
C ARG A 49 17.98 -9.80 -6.71
N LYS A 50 17.19 -10.19 -5.73
CA LYS A 50 17.46 -11.30 -4.81
C LYS A 50 16.65 -12.52 -5.22
N ASP A 51 17.14 -13.69 -4.84
CA ASP A 51 16.38 -14.93 -5.01
C ASP A 51 15.06 -14.86 -4.20
N PRO A 52 13.89 -15.06 -4.83
CA PRO A 52 12.60 -14.97 -4.15
C PRO A 52 12.44 -15.94 -2.99
N THR A 53 12.96 -17.17 -3.13
CA THR A 53 12.81 -18.20 -2.09
C THR A 53 13.62 -17.86 -0.85
N VAL A 54 14.82 -17.32 -1.05
CA VAL A 54 15.68 -16.85 0.05
C VAL A 54 15.05 -15.63 0.72
N HIS A 55 14.56 -14.67 -0.06
CA HIS A 55 14.00 -13.43 0.48
C HIS A 55 12.71 -13.67 1.29
N VAL A 56 11.80 -14.52 0.80
CA VAL A 56 10.59 -14.94 1.54
C VAL A 56 10.95 -15.58 2.87
N LYS A 57 12.00 -16.41 2.89
CA LYS A 57 12.48 -17.06 4.12
C LYS A 57 13.05 -16.05 5.12
N GLU A 58 13.83 -15.08 4.66
CA GLU A 58 14.34 -13.97 5.48
C GLU A 58 13.20 -13.12 6.07
N LEU A 59 12.23 -12.73 5.24
CA LEU A 59 11.03 -11.99 5.64
C LEU A 59 10.22 -12.75 6.71
N SER A 60 10.11 -14.07 6.56
CA SER A 60 9.39 -14.92 7.52
C SER A 60 10.07 -15.01 8.90
N GLN A 61 11.39 -14.79 8.95
CA GLN A 61 12.15 -14.80 10.21
C GLN A 61 12.11 -13.44 10.93
N ASP A 62 11.88 -12.35 10.19
CA ASP A 62 11.81 -10.99 10.72
C ASP A 62 10.36 -10.55 10.92
N ARG A 63 9.85 -10.72 12.15
CA ARG A 63 8.48 -10.34 12.51
C ARG A 63 8.17 -8.86 12.25
N GLN A 64 9.14 -7.97 12.39
CA GLN A 64 8.91 -6.54 12.19
C GLN A 64 8.69 -6.23 10.71
N LYS A 65 9.55 -6.77 9.84
CA LYS A 65 9.39 -6.63 8.39
C LYS A 65 8.12 -7.28 7.89
N LEU A 66 7.80 -8.49 8.38
CA LEU A 66 6.57 -9.18 8.00
C LEU A 66 5.32 -8.39 8.39
N ASN A 67 5.30 -7.80 9.60
CA ASN A 67 4.15 -6.99 10.04
C ASN A 67 4.02 -5.70 9.22
N ARG A 68 5.13 -5.07 8.86
CA ARG A 68 5.13 -3.90 7.98
C ARG A 68 4.58 -4.26 6.60
N LEU A 69 5.09 -5.32 5.98
CA LEU A 69 4.61 -5.80 4.68
C LEU A 69 3.12 -6.12 4.72
N ARG A 70 2.65 -6.78 5.78
CA ARG A 70 1.22 -7.03 5.99
C ARG A 70 0.40 -5.74 6.06
N GLN A 71 0.88 -4.73 6.78
CA GLN A 71 0.17 -3.44 6.87
C GLN A 71 0.12 -2.71 5.53
N ASP A 72 1.23 -2.71 4.79
CA ASP A 72 1.31 -2.08 3.47
C ASP A 72 0.30 -2.73 2.52
N ILE A 73 0.28 -4.07 2.44
CA ILE A 73 -0.71 -4.82 1.64
C ILE A 73 -2.15 -4.53 2.10
N LEU A 74 -2.39 -4.49 3.42
CA LEU A 74 -3.73 -4.22 3.95
C LEU A 74 -4.25 -2.85 3.47
N TYR A 75 -3.40 -1.83 3.53
CA TYR A 75 -3.76 -0.48 3.11
C TYR A 75 -3.99 -0.40 1.61
N ASP A 76 -3.15 -1.05 0.79
CA ASP A 76 -3.32 -1.08 -0.66
C ASP A 76 -4.62 -1.77 -1.06
N LYS A 77 -4.93 -2.95 -0.49
CA LYS A 77 -6.21 -3.64 -0.73
C LYS A 77 -7.40 -2.82 -0.28
N THR A 78 -7.26 -2.07 0.81
CA THR A 78 -8.33 -1.18 1.28
C THR A 78 -8.53 0.00 0.34
N LEU A 79 -7.46 0.57 -0.20
CA LEU A 79 -7.55 1.62 -1.22
C LEU A 79 -8.22 1.10 -2.50
N GLU A 80 -7.87 -0.10 -2.95
CA GLU A 80 -8.50 -0.75 -4.10
C GLU A 80 -9.99 -1.04 -3.85
N PHE A 81 -10.34 -1.49 -2.63
CA PHE A 81 -11.74 -1.63 -2.22
C PHE A 81 -12.49 -0.29 -2.27
N ILE A 82 -11.90 0.79 -1.76
CA ILE A 82 -12.53 2.12 -1.83
C ILE A 82 -12.70 2.57 -3.28
N ALA A 83 -11.67 2.40 -4.12
CA ALA A 83 -11.71 2.78 -5.53
C ALA A 83 -12.81 2.03 -6.29
N SER A 84 -12.90 0.72 -6.11
CA SER A 84 -13.93 -0.12 -6.75
C SER A 84 -15.36 0.20 -6.31
N ASN A 85 -15.55 0.79 -5.12
CA ASN A 85 -16.85 1.27 -4.64
C ASN A 85 -17.10 2.75 -4.94
N ALA A 86 -16.08 3.49 -5.40
CA ALA A 86 -16.23 4.88 -5.76
C ALA A 86 -16.93 4.99 -7.12
N LYS A 87 -17.77 6.02 -7.26
CA LYS A 87 -18.38 6.35 -8.55
C LYS A 87 -17.32 6.97 -9.45
N GLU A 88 -16.63 6.14 -10.23
CA GLU A 88 -15.64 6.60 -11.21
C GLU A 88 -16.34 7.30 -12.39
N SER A 89 -15.89 8.51 -12.75
CA SER A 89 -16.17 9.09 -14.05
C SER A 89 -14.86 9.16 -14.84
N VAL A 90 -14.79 8.42 -15.94
CA VAL A 90 -13.70 8.55 -16.91
C VAL A 90 -13.87 9.89 -17.59
N CYS A 91 -13.02 10.86 -17.24
CA CYS A 91 -12.90 12.10 -17.98
C CYS A 91 -11.79 11.90 -19.02
N GLU A 92 -12.12 12.02 -20.31
CA GLU A 92 -11.11 12.15 -21.35
C GLU A 92 -10.34 13.45 -21.10
N ASN A 93 -9.04 13.37 -20.82
CA ASN A 93 -8.19 14.56 -20.75
C ASN A 93 -7.89 15.00 -22.18
N GLU A 94 -8.18 16.27 -22.49
CA GLU A 94 -8.01 16.90 -23.82
C GLU A 94 -6.53 17.12 -24.21
N GLU A 95 -5.66 16.12 -24.04
CA GLU A 95 -4.25 16.15 -24.48
C GLU A 95 -3.98 15.31 -25.73
N ASP A 96 -4.94 14.49 -26.20
CA ASP A 96 -4.78 13.66 -27.42
C ASP A 96 -5.21 14.35 -28.74
N LYS A 97 -5.31 15.69 -28.78
CA LYS A 97 -5.67 16.47 -30.00
C LYS A 97 -4.55 17.35 -30.56
N GLN A 98 -3.28 16.95 -30.39
CA GLN A 98 -2.18 17.59 -31.11
C GLN A 98 -1.29 16.54 -31.81
N GLU A 99 -1.82 15.96 -32.89
CA GLU A 99 -1.04 15.47 -34.04
C GLU A 99 -1.64 16.00 -35.34
#